data_AF-A0A815SRZ2-F1
#
_entry.id   AF-A0A815SRZ2-F1
#
_cell.length_a   1.000
_cell.length_b   1.000
_cell.length_c   1.000
_cell.angle_alpha   90.00
_cell.angle_beta   90.00
_cell.angle_gamma   90.00
#
_symmetry.space_group_name_H-M   'P 1'
#
loop_
_entity.id
_entity.type
_entity.pdbx_description
1 polymer ?
#
loop_
_entity_poly.entity_id
_entity_poly.type
_entity_poly.pdbx_seq_one_letter_code
_entity_poly.pdbx_strand_id
1 'polypeptide(L)'
;MSKQQLGMQQLTSLNGNNRTFDELIDEAKAHTVIGWDFSYIDNRRSESNTTWDFSSLVRGEFMTETRFLDLGTGGGEFLSSLVPLPQETVATEAFEPNIDIPSEKLTQILLKS
;
A
#
# COMPACT_ATOMS: atom_id res chain seq x y z
N MET A 1 -36.85 -11.44 -38.22
CA MET A 1 -36.31 -10.58 -37.15
C MET A 1 -34.79 -10.58 -37.31
N SER A 2 -34.19 -9.39 -37.46
CA SER A 2 -32.80 -9.20 -37.92
C SER A 2 -31.77 -9.61 -36.85
N LYS A 3 -30.66 -10.21 -37.28
CA LYS A 3 -29.48 -10.54 -36.43
C LYS A 3 -28.91 -9.33 -35.68
N GLN A 4 -29.30 -8.11 -36.03
CA GLN A 4 -28.94 -6.89 -35.32
C GLN A 4 -29.64 -6.75 -33.95
N GLN A 5 -30.77 -7.42 -33.73
CA GLN A 5 -31.54 -7.30 -32.49
C GLN A 5 -31.07 -8.26 -31.38
N LEU A 6 -30.41 -9.37 -31.74
CA LEU A 6 -29.77 -10.31 -30.79
C LEU A 6 -28.45 -9.78 -30.23
N GLY A 7 -27.71 -8.94 -30.97
CA GLY A 7 -26.45 -8.36 -30.50
C GLY A 7 -26.63 -7.27 -29.44
N MET A 8 -27.75 -6.53 -29.48
CA MET A 8 -28.03 -5.48 -28.50
C MET A 8 -28.53 -6.01 -27.14
N GLN A 9 -29.07 -7.24 -27.10
CA GLN A 9 -29.51 -7.85 -25.83
C GLN A 9 -28.35 -8.50 -25.05
N GLN A 10 -27.25 -8.88 -25.70
CA GLN A 10 -26.05 -9.37 -25.02
C GLN A 10 -25.18 -8.25 -24.44
N LEU A 11 -25.16 -7.06 -25.05
CA LEU A 11 -24.39 -5.92 -24.54
C LEU A 11 -25.01 -5.29 -23.28
N THR A 12 -26.32 -5.45 -23.07
CA THR A 12 -26.99 -4.97 -21.85
C THR A 12 -26.73 -5.83 -20.61
N SER A 13 -26.11 -7.02 -20.74
CA SER A 13 -25.77 -7.86 -19.58
C SER A 13 -24.32 -7.73 -19.09
N LEU A 14 -23.53 -6.80 -19.64
CA LEU A 14 -22.14 -6.52 -19.21
C LEU A 14 -22.01 -5.25 -18.34
N ASN A 15 -23.11 -4.52 -18.11
CA ASN A 15 -23.12 -3.30 -17.30
C ASN A 15 -23.54 -3.62 -15.86
N GLY A 16 -22.67 -4.31 -15.12
CA GLY A 16 -22.89 -4.61 -13.72
C GLY A 16 -22.60 -3.46 -12.75
N ASN A 17 -21.88 -2.40 -13.17
CA ASN A 17 -21.56 -1.25 -12.33
C ASN A 17 -21.11 -0.05 -13.20
N ASN A 18 -22.05 0.77 -13.66
CA ASN A 18 -21.73 1.98 -14.44
C ASN A 18 -21.49 3.17 -13.47
N ARG A 19 -20.46 3.06 -12.63
CA ARG A 19 -20.09 4.10 -11.67
C ARG A 19 -19.34 5.22 -12.37
N THR A 20 -19.62 6.47 -12.01
CA THR A 20 -18.96 7.65 -12.55
C THR A 20 -17.56 7.82 -11.95
N PHE A 21 -16.73 8.64 -12.59
CA PHE A 21 -15.42 8.99 -12.06
C PHE A 21 -15.52 9.65 -10.67
N ASP A 22 -16.44 10.61 -10.51
CA ASP A 22 -16.61 11.33 -9.24
C ASP A 22 -17.05 10.40 -8.10
N GLU A 23 -17.94 9.45 -8.37
CA GLU A 23 -18.35 8.43 -7.38
C GLU A 23 -17.19 7.54 -6.91
N LEU A 24 -16.20 7.27 -7.77
CA LEU A 24 -15.01 6.50 -7.41
C LEU A 24 -14.02 7.34 -6.60
N ILE A 25 -13.91 8.63 -6.90
CA ILE A 25 -13.09 9.57 -6.14
C ILE A 25 -13.67 9.77 -4.74
N ASP A 26 -14.98 9.95 -4.61
CA ASP A 26 -15.64 10.14 -3.32
C ASP A 26 -15.53 8.89 -2.44
N GLU A 27 -15.68 7.71 -3.02
CA GLU A 27 -15.45 6.44 -2.31
C GLU A 27 -13.99 6.30 -1.85
N ALA A 28 -13.02 6.64 -2.71
CA ALA A 28 -11.60 6.59 -2.34
C ALA A 28 -11.25 7.57 -1.22
N LYS A 29 -11.83 8.77 -1.22
CA LYS A 29 -11.65 9.76 -0.13
C LYS A 29 -12.28 9.31 1.18
N ALA A 30 -13.38 8.56 1.13
CA ALA A 30 -14.05 8.04 2.31
C ALA A 30 -13.29 6.86 2.95
N HIS A 31 -12.38 6.22 2.21
CA HIS A 31 -11.58 5.12 2.70
C HIS A 31 -10.23 5.63 3.24
N THR A 32 -9.96 5.40 4.52
CA THR A 32 -8.65 5.70 5.11
C THR A 32 -7.74 4.49 4.93
N VAL A 33 -6.58 4.69 4.30
CA VAL A 33 -5.50 3.68 4.25
C VAL A 33 -4.78 3.69 5.59
N ILE A 34 -4.53 2.52 6.16
CA ILE A 34 -3.73 2.38 7.38
C ILE A 34 -2.47 1.61 7.01
N GLY A 35 -1.33 2.18 7.38
CA GLY A 35 -0.02 1.74 6.96
C GLY A 35 0.09 1.61 5.45
N TRP A 36 0.43 0.42 4.97
CA TRP A 36 0.50 0.09 3.54
C TRP A 36 -0.60 -0.88 3.08
N ASP A 37 -1.73 -0.94 3.80
CA ASP A 37 -2.88 -1.78 3.43
C ASP A 37 -3.70 -1.16 2.29
N PHE A 38 -3.50 -1.71 1.08
CA PHE A 38 -4.28 -1.35 -0.11
C PHE A 38 -5.29 -2.43 -0.51
N SER A 39 -5.65 -3.34 0.40
CA SER A 39 -6.55 -4.47 0.10
C SER A 39 -7.90 -4.02 -0.46
N TYR A 40 -8.37 -2.85 -0.07
CA TYR A 40 -9.58 -2.21 -0.61
C TYR A 40 -9.58 -2.04 -2.14
N ILE A 41 -8.41 -1.99 -2.78
CA ILE A 41 -8.27 -1.88 -4.23
C ILE A 41 -7.71 -3.13 -4.90
N ASP A 42 -7.63 -4.28 -4.23
CA ASP A 42 -7.02 -5.51 -4.77
C ASP A 42 -7.62 -5.92 -6.13
N ASN A 43 -8.94 -5.82 -6.27
CA ASN A 43 -9.63 -6.17 -7.52
C ASN A 43 -9.48 -5.11 -8.62
N ARG A 44 -8.82 -3.98 -8.32
CA ARG A 44 -8.62 -2.83 -9.21
C ARG A 44 -7.13 -2.50 -9.42
N ARG A 45 -6.23 -3.21 -8.74
CA ARG A 45 -4.78 -3.08 -8.83
C ARG A 45 -4.22 -4.23 -9.65
N SER A 46 -3.16 -3.96 -10.41
CA SER A 46 -2.33 -4.99 -11.05
C SER A 46 -0.88 -4.75 -10.68
N GLU A 47 -0.13 -5.84 -10.49
CA GLU A 47 1.27 -5.81 -10.10
C GLU A 47 2.08 -6.72 -11.02
N SER A 48 3.29 -6.30 -11.34
CA SER A 48 4.27 -7.12 -12.05
C SER A 48 5.32 -7.63 -11.09
N ASN A 49 5.75 -8.87 -11.27
CA ASN A 49 6.89 -9.38 -10.53
C ASN A 49 8.17 -8.61 -10.89
N THR A 50 8.95 -8.26 -9.88
CA THR A 50 10.28 -7.69 -10.04
C THR A 50 11.32 -8.80 -10.16
N THR A 51 12.44 -8.54 -10.83
CA THR A 51 13.58 -9.47 -10.88
C THR A 51 14.46 -9.41 -9.64
N TRP A 52 14.11 -8.57 -8.68
CA TRP A 52 14.83 -8.30 -7.45
C TRP A 52 13.90 -8.45 -6.25
N ASP A 53 14.47 -8.83 -5.11
CA ASP A 53 13.79 -8.83 -3.81
C ASP A 53 14.40 -7.73 -2.95
N PHE A 54 13.64 -6.64 -2.79
CA PHE A 54 14.09 -5.48 -2.03
C PHE A 54 14.36 -5.83 -0.56
N SER A 55 13.60 -6.73 0.03
CA SER A 55 13.80 -7.16 1.41
C SER A 55 15.15 -7.86 1.57
N SER A 56 15.53 -8.69 0.60
CA SER A 56 16.82 -9.38 0.58
C SER A 56 17.98 -8.40 0.36
N LEU A 57 17.81 -7.43 -0.54
CA LEU A 57 18.80 -6.38 -0.78
C LEU A 57 19.06 -5.55 0.48
N VAL A 58 18.00 -5.07 1.14
CA VAL A 58 18.13 -4.26 2.37
C VAL A 58 18.76 -5.07 3.51
N ARG A 59 18.33 -6.32 3.73
CA ARG A 59 18.94 -7.19 4.76
C ARG A 59 20.41 -7.50 4.49
N GLY A 60 20.83 -7.54 3.22
CA GLY A 60 22.23 -7.71 2.85
C GLY A 60 23.16 -6.65 3.44
N GLU A 61 22.65 -5.42 3.57
CA GLU A 61 23.41 -4.28 4.12
C GLU A 61 23.45 -4.27 5.66
N PHE A 62 22.47 -4.87 6.34
CA PHE A 62 22.38 -4.83 7.81
C PHE A 62 23.55 -5.50 8.53
N MET A 63 24.26 -6.41 7.84
CA MET A 63 25.40 -7.12 8.42
C MET A 63 26.62 -6.21 8.64
N THR A 64 26.75 -5.12 7.88
CA THR A 64 27.88 -4.19 7.94
C THR A 64 27.53 -2.85 8.55
N GLU A 65 26.25 -2.49 8.56
CA GLU A 65 25.78 -1.20 9.03
C GLU A 65 25.29 -1.22 10.48
N THR A 66 25.56 -0.13 11.20
CA THR A 66 25.12 0.05 12.61
C THR A 66 23.92 0.98 12.73
N ARG A 67 23.60 1.72 11.66
CA ARG A 67 22.58 2.77 11.61
C ARG A 67 21.68 2.59 10.40
N PHE A 68 20.37 2.74 10.58
CA PHE A 68 19.38 2.65 9.50
C PHE A 68 18.31 3.72 9.66
N LEU A 69 17.89 4.32 8.54
CA LEU A 69 16.83 5.33 8.49
C LEU A 69 15.76 4.88 7.49
N ASP A 70 14.54 4.73 7.99
CA ASP A 70 13.34 4.47 7.19
C ASP A 70 12.47 5.73 7.07
N LEU A 71 12.12 6.09 5.83
CA LEU A 71 11.37 7.31 5.51
C LEU A 71 10.01 6.93 4.93
N GLY A 72 8.93 7.35 5.59
CA GLY A 72 7.58 6.94 5.20
C GLY A 72 7.32 5.48 5.56
N THR A 73 7.54 5.14 6.83
CA THR A 73 7.50 3.74 7.32
C THR A 73 6.10 3.12 7.23
N GLY A 74 5.06 3.91 6.98
CA GLY A 74 3.68 3.47 7.02
C GLY A 74 3.31 3.05 8.44
N GLY A 75 2.74 1.86 8.59
CA GLY A 75 2.52 1.25 9.91
C GLY A 75 3.77 0.58 10.47
N GLY A 76 4.91 0.67 9.77
CA GLY A 76 6.15 -0.02 10.12
C GLY A 76 6.14 -1.50 9.81
N GLU A 77 5.22 -1.98 8.98
CA GLU A 77 5.02 -3.42 8.68
C GLU A 77 6.22 -3.98 7.92
N PHE A 78 6.67 -3.24 6.89
CA PHE A 78 7.85 -3.64 6.12
C PHE A 78 9.10 -3.63 6.99
N LEU A 79 9.36 -2.54 7.72
CA LEU A 79 10.52 -2.42 8.60
C LEU A 79 10.54 -3.52 9.68
N SER A 80 9.39 -3.80 10.31
CA SER A 80 9.25 -4.87 11.30
C SER A 80 9.52 -6.26 10.72
N SER A 81 9.29 -6.46 9.43
CA SER A 81 9.61 -7.71 8.74
C SER A 81 11.12 -7.92 8.59
N LEU A 82 11.94 -6.86 8.60
CA LEU A 82 13.38 -6.91 8.30
C LEU A 82 14.26 -7.33 9.49
N VAL A 83 13.67 -7.61 10.66
CA VAL A 83 14.43 -8.00 11.87
C VAL A 83 15.39 -9.18 11.62
N PRO A 84 16.58 -9.20 12.28
CA PRO A 84 17.08 -8.19 13.21
C PRO A 84 17.52 -6.89 12.50
N LEU A 85 17.26 -5.76 13.13
CA LEU A 85 17.61 -4.43 12.60
C LEU A 85 18.99 -3.99 13.09
N PRO A 86 19.68 -3.08 12.37
CA PRO A 86 20.86 -2.39 12.87
C PRO A 86 20.59 -1.72 14.22
N GLN A 87 21.64 -1.62 15.04
CA GLN A 87 21.55 -1.16 16.44
C GLN A 87 20.79 0.16 16.59
N GLU A 88 21.06 1.12 15.71
CA GLU A 88 20.39 2.41 15.70
C GLU A 88 19.49 2.51 14.48
N THR A 89 18.24 2.09 14.64
CA THR A 89 17.23 2.19 13.59
C THR A 89 16.23 3.30 13.93
N VAL A 90 16.07 4.24 13.01
CA VAL A 90 15.11 5.35 13.10
C VAL A 90 14.10 5.22 11.97
N ALA A 91 12.82 5.41 12.28
CA ALA A 91 11.76 5.47 11.29
C ALA A 91 11.00 6.79 11.41
N THR A 92 10.55 7.34 10.28
CA THR A 92 9.73 8.56 10.21
C THR A 92 8.44 8.30 9.43
N GLU A 93 7.37 8.98 9.82
CA GLU A 93 6.06 8.96 9.16
C GLU A 93 5.42 10.34 9.24
N ALA A 94 4.76 10.76 8.15
CA ALA A 94 4.10 12.06 8.02
C ALA A 94 2.57 11.93 7.86
N PHE A 95 2.07 10.75 7.52
CA PHE A 95 0.65 10.50 7.36
C PHE A 95 -0.01 10.25 8.72
N GLU A 96 -0.86 11.18 9.13
CA GLU A 96 -1.47 11.22 10.46
C GLU A 96 -2.14 9.90 10.89
N PRO A 97 -2.90 9.18 10.03
CA PRO A 97 -3.47 7.88 10.40
C PRO A 97 -2.43 6.81 10.78
N ASN A 98 -1.18 6.96 10.35
CA ASN A 98 -0.11 6.01 10.60
C ASN A 98 0.74 6.34 11.84
N ILE A 99 0.65 7.57 12.34
CA ILE A 99 1.46 8.07 13.47
C ILE A 99 1.19 7.29 14.77
N ASP A 100 -0.07 6.96 15.03
CA ASP A 100 -0.48 6.32 16.29
C ASP A 100 -0.56 4.79 16.20
N ILE A 101 -0.14 4.20 15.07
CA ILE A 101 -0.12 2.74 14.93
C ILE A 101 0.92 2.19 15.92
N PRO A 102 0.50 1.38 16.92
CA PRO A 102 1.42 0.82 17.88
C PRO A 102 2.39 -0.11 17.15
N SER A 103 3.66 0.28 17.07
CA SER A 103 4.72 -0.63 16.67
C SER A 103 5.36 -1.20 17.92
N GLU A 104 5.23 -2.52 18.12
CA GLU A 104 5.89 -3.21 19.25
C GLU A 104 7.42 -3.09 19.23
N LYS A 105 8.02 -2.64 18.11
CA LYS A 105 9.47 -2.74 17.86
C LYS A 105 10.14 -1.45 17.37
N LEU A 106 9.40 -0.37 17.12
CA LEU A 106 9.97 0.86 16.55
C LEU A 106 9.79 2.05 17.47
N THR A 107 10.90 2.69 17.81
CA THR A 107 10.86 4.07 18.30
C THR A 107 10.65 4.96 17.07
N GLN A 108 9.40 5.33 16.80
CA GLN A 108 9.09 6.28 15.73
C GLN A 108 9.54 7.69 16.15
N ILE A 109 10.33 8.35 15.30
CA ILE A 109 10.64 9.76 15.48
C ILE A 109 9.64 10.56 14.64
N LEU A 110 8.72 11.23 15.32
CA LEU A 110 7.69 12.05 14.69
C LEU A 110 8.28 13.38 14.23
N LEU A 111 8.30 13.60 12.92
CA LEU A 111 8.52 14.93 12.33
C LEU A 111 7.16 15.61 12.24
N LYS A 112 6.78 16.35 13.28
CA LYS A 112 5.64 17.27 13.22
C LYS A 112 6.12 18.54 12.52
N SER A 113 5.56 18.84 11.35
CA SER A 113 5.75 20.12 10.65
C SER A 113 4.99 21.25 11.34
#